data_AF-A0A7V0IFN1-F1
#
_entry.id   AF-A0A7V0IFN1-F1
#
_cell.length_a   1.000
_cell.length_b   1.000
_cell.length_c   1.000
_cell.angle_alpha   90.00
_cell.angle_beta   90.00
_cell.angle_gamma   90.00
#
_symmetry.space_group_name_H-M   'P 1'
#
loop_
_entity.id
_entity.type
_entity.pdbx_description
1 polymer ?
#
loop_
_entity_poly.entity_id
_entity_poly.type
_entity_poly.pdbx_seq_one_letter_code
_entity_poly.pdbx_strand_id
1 'polypeptide(L)' 'FYDFPNGLPKIHEHDGKPPQGFGVFVNGRMVLFYDYEADIADGWDDPEVHGDPPEKREAALKMGTNILIYALTH' A
#
# COMPACT_ATOMS: atom_id res chain seq x y z
N PHE A 1 -9.55 8.63 -5.34
CA PHE A 1 -8.88 8.17 -4.11
C PHE A 1 -9.83 7.26 -3.36
N TYR A 2 -9.32 6.14 -2.85
CA TYR A 2 -10.03 5.25 -1.94
C TYR A 2 -9.68 5.60 -0.50
N ASP A 3 -10.65 5.52 0.39
CA ASP A 3 -10.47 5.86 1.80
C ASP A 3 -9.93 4.68 2.61
N PHE A 4 -8.90 4.97 3.40
CA PHE A 4 -8.30 4.03 4.33
C PHE A 4 -8.27 4.68 5.73
N PRO A 5 -9.42 4.78 6.41
CA PRO A 5 -9.55 5.54 7.67
C PRO A 5 -8.68 4.99 8.81
N ASN A 6 -8.26 3.72 8.69
CA ASN A 6 -7.41 3.04 9.66
C ASN A 6 -5.94 2.95 9.22
N GLY A 7 -5.53 3.70 8.19
CA GLY A 7 -4.17 3.65 7.65
C GLY A 7 -3.96 2.54 6.62
N LEU A 8 -2.69 2.21 6.33
CA LEU A 8 -2.35 1.26 5.28
C LEU A 8 -2.97 -0.12 5.53
N PRO A 9 -3.49 -0.80 4.47
CA PRO A 9 -3.90 -2.19 4.61
C PRO A 9 -2.68 -3.09 4.83
N LYS A 10 -2.78 -4.03 5.78
CA LYS A 10 -1.82 -5.13 5.97
C LYS A 10 -2.16 -6.23 4.97
N ILE A 11 -1.31 -6.47 3.97
CA ILE A 11 -1.55 -7.48 2.95
C ILE A 11 -0.95 -8.80 3.39
N HIS A 12 0.36 -8.85 3.63
CA HIS A 12 1.03 -10.05 4.09
C HIS A 12 1.59 -9.90 5.51
N GLU A 13 1.88 -11.02 6.18
CA GLU A 13 2.57 -11.01 7.47
C GLU A 13 4.08 -11.18 7.27
N HIS A 14 4.85 -10.16 7.66
CA HIS A 14 6.31 -10.24 7.78
C HIS A 14 6.75 -10.43 9.24
N ASP A 15 7.08 -9.36 9.96
CA ASP A 15 7.66 -9.45 11.31
C ASP A 15 6.60 -9.34 12.43
N GLY A 16 5.31 -9.45 12.09
CA GLY A 16 4.20 -9.27 13.05
C GLY A 16 4.06 -7.82 13.57
N LYS A 17 4.65 -6.84 12.89
CA LYS A 17 4.55 -5.42 13.24
C LYS A 17 3.37 -4.74 12.53
N PRO A 18 2.84 -3.63 13.08
CA PRO A 18 1.74 -2.91 12.44
C PRO A 18 2.17 -2.28 11.09
N PRO A 19 1.27 -2.20 10.10
CA PRO A 19 1.57 -1.55 8.82
C PRO A 19 1.71 -0.03 9.01
N GLN A 20 2.70 0.58 8.36
CA GLN A 20 2.98 2.01 8.45
C GLN A 20 3.38 2.59 7.09
N GLY A 21 3.03 3.84 6.84
CA GLY A 21 3.47 4.58 5.65
C GLY A 21 4.42 5.70 6.06
N PHE A 22 5.59 5.75 5.44
CA PHE A 22 6.55 6.83 5.60
C PHE A 22 6.68 7.62 4.30
N GLY A 23 6.83 8.93 4.41
CA GLY A 23 6.97 9.83 3.27
C GLY A 23 8.20 10.73 3.40
N VAL A 24 8.98 10.85 2.33
CA VAL A 24 9.98 11.93 2.20
C VAL A 24 9.39 13.04 1.35
N PHE A 25 9.46 14.26 1.86
CA PHE A 25 8.89 15.44 1.21
C PHE A 25 9.97 16.41 0.78
N VAL A 26 9.88 16.88 -0.46
CA VAL A 26 10.73 17.95 -1.03
C VAL A 26 9.80 19.06 -1.50
N ASN A 27 10.00 20.27 -0.98
CA ASN A 27 9.17 21.45 -1.29
C ASN A 27 7.66 21.19 -1.12
N GLY A 28 7.28 20.42 -0.10
CA GLY A 28 5.88 20.09 0.20
C GLY A 28 5.26 18.96 -0.62
N ARG A 29 5.97 18.42 -1.62
CA ARG A 29 5.53 17.24 -2.38
C ARG A 29 6.21 15.98 -1.86
N MET A 30 5.45 14.90 -1.68
CA MET A 30 6.01 13.58 -1.35
C MET A 30 6.72 13.03 -2.59
N VAL A 31 8.01 12.74 -2.46
CA VAL A 31 8.86 12.21 -3.55
C VAL A 31 9.26 10.76 -3.34
N LEU A 32 9.10 10.26 -2.12
CA LEU A 32 9.27 8.85 -1.78
C LEU A 32 8.18 8.46 -0.81
N PHE A 33 7.51 7.36 -1.10
CA PHE A 33 6.62 6.67 -0.20
C PHE A 33 7.21 5.30 0.12
N TYR A 34 7.32 4.97 1.39
CA TYR A 34 7.81 3.70 1.88
C TYR A 34 6.73 3.06 2.73
N ASP A 35 6.19 1.95 2.24
CA ASP A 35 5.24 1.12 2.96
C ASP A 35 6.01 0.11 3.80
N TYR A 36 6.03 0.35 5.10
CA TYR A 36 6.67 -0.53 6.06
C TYR A 36 5.64 -1.52 6.57
N GLU A 37 5.96 -2.81 6.49
CA GLU A 37 5.14 -3.88 7.07
C GLU A 37 3.71 -3.91 6.51
N ALA A 38 3.45 -3.35 5.33
CA ALA A 38 2.13 -3.36 4.71
C ALA A 38 2.06 -4.33 3.53
N ASP A 39 3.17 -4.47 2.80
CA ASP A 39 3.36 -5.38 1.67
C ASP A 39 2.33 -5.16 0.57
N ILE A 40 2.13 -3.88 0.21
CA ILE A 40 1.10 -3.52 -0.77
C ILE A 40 1.36 -4.22 -2.11
N ALA A 41 2.64 -4.39 -2.48
CA ALA A 41 3.03 -5.02 -3.74
C ALA A 41 2.65 -6.52 -3.81
N ASP A 42 2.65 -7.25 -2.70
CA ASP A 42 2.29 -8.68 -2.67
C ASP A 42 0.84 -8.90 -3.13
N GLY A 43 -0.04 -7.94 -2.81
CA GLY A 43 -1.43 -7.97 -3.27
C GLY A 43 -1.61 -7.58 -4.73
N TRP A 44 -0.54 -7.28 -5.47
CA TRP A 44 -0.59 -7.02 -6.91
C TRP A 44 -0.15 -8.23 -7.73
N ASP A 45 0.53 -9.19 -7.11
CA ASP A 45 0.93 -10.44 -7.72
C ASP A 45 -0.29 -11.29 -8.12
N ASP A 46 -0.02 -12.33 -8.91
CA ASP A 46 -1.02 -13.34 -9.23
C ASP A 46 -1.50 -14.03 -7.93
N PRO A 47 -2.81 -14.34 -7.80
CA PRO A 47 -3.38 -14.85 -6.55
C PRO A 47 -2.69 -16.11 -6.01
N GLU A 48 -2.09 -16.93 -6.88
CA GLU A 48 -1.43 -18.17 -6.49
C GLU A 48 -0.05 -17.97 -5.84
N VAL A 49 0.55 -16.77 -5.93
CA VAL A 49 1.90 -16.50 -5.40
C VAL A 49 1.89 -16.51 -3.86
N HIS A 50 0.98 -15.75 -3.26
CA HIS A 50 0.89 -15.59 -1.80
C HIS A 50 -0.35 -16.25 -1.19
N GLY A 51 -1.36 -16.57 -2.00
CA GLY A 51 -2.60 -17.19 -1.52
C GLY A 51 -3.42 -16.30 -0.59
N ASP A 52 -3.20 -14.97 -0.63
CA ASP A 52 -3.94 -14.02 0.19
C ASP A 52 -5.43 -13.96 -0.21
N PRO A 53 -6.35 -13.72 0.76
CA PRO A 53 -7.77 -13.61 0.46
C PRO A 53 -8.08 -12.51 -0.57
N PRO A 54 -9.11 -12.68 -1.43
CA PRO A 54 -9.47 -11.70 -2.45
C PRO A 54 -9.67 -10.28 -1.92
N GLU A 55 -10.15 -10.12 -0.68
CA GLU A 55 -10.41 -8.82 -0.06
C GLU A 55 -9.10 -8.07 0.25
N LYS A 56 -8.04 -8.79 0.63
CA LYS A 56 -6.71 -8.19 0.81
C LYS A 56 -6.14 -7.73 -0.52
N ARG A 57 -6.27 -8.55 -1.56
CA ARG A 57 -5.84 -8.20 -2.92
C ARG A 57 -6.56 -6.94 -3.42
N GLU A 58 -7.87 -6.85 -3.19
CA GLU A 58 -8.63 -5.65 -3.53
C GLU A 58 -8.15 -4.41 -2.76
N ALA A 59 -7.86 -4.55 -1.45
CA ALA A 59 -7.31 -3.47 -0.64
C ALA A 59 -5.93 -3.00 -1.14
N ALA A 60 -5.06 -3.94 -1.53
CA ALA A 60 -3.75 -3.66 -2.11
C ALA A 60 -3.86 -2.87 -3.42
N LEU A 61 -4.73 -3.30 -4.33
CA LEU A 61 -4.96 -2.64 -5.62
C LEU A 61 -5.56 -1.23 -5.45
N LYS A 62 -6.48 -1.06 -4.49
CA LYS A 62 -7.02 0.26 -4.12
C LYS A 62 -5.94 1.20 -3.58
N MET A 63 -5.07 0.71 -2.69
CA MET A 63 -3.95 1.52 -2.19
C MET A 63 -2.93 1.83 -3.29
N GLY A 64 -2.60 0.87 -4.15
CA GLY A 64 -1.78 1.09 -5.34
C GLY A 64 -2.34 2.16 -6.27
N THR A 65 -3.66 2.15 -6.48
CA THR A 65 -4.36 3.19 -7.25
C THR A 65 -4.17 4.57 -6.62
N ASN A 66 -4.26 4.69 -5.29
CA ASN A 66 -3.99 5.94 -4.59
C ASN A 66 -2.55 6.44 -4.79
N ILE A 67 -1.56 5.54 -4.68
CA ILE A 67 -0.13 5.86 -4.87
C ILE A 67 0.10 6.37 -6.29
N LEU A 68 -0.42 5.68 -7.31
CA LEU A 68 -0.26 6.07 -8.71
C LEU A 68 -0.98 7.39 -9.02
N ILE A 69 -2.22 7.57 -8.55
CA ILE A 69 -2.94 8.83 -8.72
C ILE A 69 -2.15 9.97 -8.08
N TYR A 70 -1.64 9.81 -6.86
CA TYR A 70 -0.80 10.82 -6.22
C TYR A 70 0.39 11.19 -7.12
N ALA A 71 1.20 10.20 -7.53
CA ALA A 71 2.40 10.42 -8.31
C ALA A 71 2.16 11.14 -9.65
N LEU A 72 1.00 10.89 -10.27
CA LEU A 72 0.64 11.43 -11.58
C LEU A 72 -0.06 12.80 -11.51
N THR A 73 -0.62 13.20 -10.37
CA THR A 73 -1.52 14.37 -10.29
C THR A 73 -1.13 15.43 -9.27
N HIS A 74 -0.21 15.12 -8.35
CA HIS A 74 0.33 16.02 -7.32
C HIS A 74 1.84 16.10 -7.48
#